data_AF-A0A2V7S6M6-F1
#
_entry.id   AF-A0A2V7S6M6-F1
#
_cell.length_a   1.000
_cell.length_b   1.000
_cell.length_c   1.000
_cell.angle_alpha   90.00
_cell.angle_beta   90.00
_cell.angle_gamma   90.00
#
_symmetry.space_group_name_H-M   'P 1'
#
loop_
_entity.id
_entity.type
_entity.pdbx_description
1 polymer ?
#
loop_
_entity_poly.entity_id
_entity_poly.type
_entity_poly.pdbx_seq_one_letter_code
_entity_poly.pdbx_strand_id
1 'polypeptide(L)'
;MAVLDFAHLTWEEVRDLDRTKAVALLPVGAVEAHGPHLPLATDVVIAETMARAAAVRLATRGYDALLLPPLAYTAAEFAAGFPGTVSLRPATVTALLVDLARSLARHGLRVVAVANAHLDPAHVAAIDAAVAQNRRENGARIVFPDVTKRPWALRLTEEFRSGACHAGQYESSIVMAARPELVREAIRRSLPANPRSLSVAIRSGQTSFEEAGGPQAYFGSPADAAADEGARTIEILGAILEEAVLAELAR
;
A
#
# COMPACT_ATOMS: atom_id res chain seq x y z
N MET A 1 22.34 -8.22 7.29
CA MET A 1 21.00 -8.34 7.94
C MET A 1 20.05 -8.98 6.96
N ALA A 2 18.90 -9.45 7.44
CA ALA A 2 18.00 -10.30 6.68
C ALA A 2 16.65 -9.62 6.39
N VAL A 3 16.00 -10.09 5.33
CA VAL A 3 14.55 -9.93 5.13
C VAL A 3 13.89 -11.13 5.77
N LEU A 4 13.03 -10.90 6.76
CA LEU A 4 12.42 -11.96 7.56
C LEU A 4 10.90 -11.88 7.43
N ASP A 5 10.27 -12.96 6.97
CA ASP A 5 8.82 -13.08 7.00
C ASP A 5 8.38 -13.34 8.46
N PHE A 6 7.81 -12.33 9.12
CA PHE A 6 7.62 -12.32 10.58
C PHE A 6 6.78 -13.49 11.09
N ALA A 7 5.72 -13.86 10.37
CA ALA A 7 4.84 -14.97 10.76
C ALA A 7 5.44 -16.37 10.54
N HIS A 8 6.60 -16.47 9.86
CA HIS A 8 7.34 -17.72 9.71
C HIS A 8 8.40 -17.92 10.79
N LEU A 9 8.70 -16.87 11.57
CA LEU A 9 9.61 -16.97 12.70
C LEU A 9 8.93 -17.64 13.89
N THR A 10 9.70 -18.43 14.62
CA THR A 10 9.36 -18.86 15.97
C THR A 10 9.41 -17.66 16.94
N TRP A 11 8.67 -17.74 18.04
CA TRP A 11 8.71 -16.67 19.05
C TRP A 11 10.10 -16.49 19.67
N GLU A 12 10.94 -17.52 19.68
CA GLU A 12 12.33 -17.46 20.16
C GLU A 12 13.24 -16.71 19.18
N GLU A 13 13.12 -16.95 17.88
CA GLU A 13 13.82 -16.16 16.87
C GLU A 13 13.43 -14.68 16.98
N VAL A 14 12.13 -14.39 17.18
CA VAL A 14 11.66 -13.03 17.44
C VAL A 14 12.26 -12.50 18.74
N ARG A 15 12.29 -13.27 19.84
CA ARG A 15 12.89 -12.88 21.13
C ARG A 15 14.35 -12.44 20.94
N ASP A 16 15.11 -13.17 20.14
CA ASP A 16 16.56 -13.05 20.03
C ASP A 16 17.05 -12.01 18.99
N LEU A 17 16.13 -11.35 18.25
CA LEU A 17 16.49 -10.24 17.33
C LEU A 17 17.19 -9.07 18.05
N ASP A 18 18.14 -8.42 17.37
CA ASP A 18 18.63 -7.11 17.81
C ASP A 18 17.55 -6.03 17.59
N ARG A 19 16.82 -5.69 18.66
CA ARG A 19 15.72 -4.70 18.61
C ARG A 19 16.17 -3.31 18.16
N THR A 20 17.46 -2.99 18.26
CA THR A 20 17.99 -1.71 17.80
C THR A 20 18.12 -1.63 16.28
N LYS A 21 18.08 -2.80 15.61
CA LYS A 21 18.21 -2.92 14.15
C LYS A 21 16.97 -3.52 13.49
N ALA A 22 15.95 -3.89 14.25
CA ALA A 22 14.72 -4.47 13.71
C ALA A 22 13.73 -3.38 13.29
N VAL A 23 13.22 -3.47 12.05
CA VAL A 23 12.17 -2.59 11.51
C VAL A 23 11.01 -3.47 11.05
N ALA A 24 9.82 -3.23 11.58
CA ALA A 24 8.61 -3.89 11.08
C ALA A 24 8.04 -3.15 9.88
N LEU A 25 7.71 -3.88 8.82
CA LEU A 25 7.09 -3.39 7.60
C LEU A 25 5.72 -4.05 7.48
N LEU A 26 4.65 -3.25 7.50
CA LEU A 26 3.27 -3.69 7.41
C LEU A 26 2.71 -3.36 6.02
N PRO A 27 2.50 -4.35 5.15
CA PRO A 27 1.72 -4.15 3.94
C PRO A 27 0.26 -3.83 4.29
N VAL A 28 -0.29 -2.77 3.69
CA VAL A 28 -1.68 -2.36 3.86
C VAL A 28 -2.28 -2.09 2.49
N GLY A 29 -3.25 -2.92 2.10
CA GLY A 29 -4.04 -2.75 0.89
C GLY A 29 -5.53 -2.91 1.20
N ALA A 30 -6.33 -3.15 0.17
CA ALA A 30 -7.74 -3.48 0.28
C ALA A 30 -8.10 -4.69 -0.61
N VAL A 31 -9.25 -5.30 -0.30
CA VAL A 31 -9.96 -6.20 -1.21
C VAL A 31 -11.07 -5.38 -1.85
N GLU A 32 -10.82 -4.91 -3.08
CA GLU A 32 -11.74 -4.04 -3.82
C GLU A 32 -11.65 -4.18 -5.34
N ALA A 33 -12.66 -3.69 -6.04
CA ALA A 33 -12.75 -3.79 -7.49
C ALA A 33 -11.66 -3.00 -8.24
N HIS A 34 -10.98 -3.67 -9.16
CA HIS A 34 -9.87 -3.13 -9.96
C HIS A 34 -10.03 -3.49 -11.44
N GLY A 35 -11.03 -2.90 -12.09
CA GLY A 35 -11.33 -3.24 -13.46
C GLY A 35 -11.86 -4.68 -13.61
N PRO A 36 -12.18 -5.09 -14.84
CA PRO A 36 -12.47 -6.48 -15.15
C PRO A 36 -11.19 -7.33 -15.35
N HIS A 37 -10.00 -6.73 -15.30
CA HIS A 37 -8.75 -7.40 -15.65
C HIS A 37 -7.80 -7.71 -14.49
N LEU A 38 -7.87 -6.99 -13.37
CA LEU A 38 -7.04 -7.25 -12.18
C LEU A 38 -7.82 -8.01 -11.09
N PRO A 39 -7.11 -8.69 -10.17
CA PRO A 39 -7.77 -9.33 -9.03
C PRO A 39 -8.28 -8.30 -8.01
N LEU A 40 -9.23 -8.71 -7.16
CA LEU A 40 -9.69 -7.89 -6.02
C LEU A 40 -8.57 -7.56 -5.02
N ALA A 41 -7.49 -8.35 -5.01
CA ALA A 41 -6.34 -8.18 -4.11
C ALA A 41 -5.22 -7.30 -4.69
N THR A 42 -5.51 -6.47 -5.69
CA THR A 42 -4.50 -5.63 -6.37
C THR A 42 -3.71 -4.79 -5.39
N ASP A 43 -4.38 -4.04 -4.52
CA ASP A 43 -3.75 -3.23 -3.49
C ASP A 43 -2.87 -4.06 -2.55
N VAL A 44 -3.30 -5.25 -2.17
CA VAL A 44 -2.51 -6.15 -1.31
C VAL A 44 -1.22 -6.56 -2.01
N VAL A 45 -1.31 -6.94 -3.29
CA VAL A 45 -0.14 -7.30 -4.10
C VAL A 45 0.84 -6.12 -4.22
N ILE A 46 0.34 -4.92 -4.47
CA ILE A 46 1.18 -3.71 -4.57
C ILE A 46 1.83 -3.39 -3.21
N ALA A 47 1.07 -3.44 -2.12
CA ALA A 47 1.57 -3.20 -0.78
C ALA A 47 2.67 -4.19 -0.35
N GLU A 48 2.46 -5.48 -0.63
CA GLU A 48 3.45 -6.54 -0.31
C GLU A 48 4.74 -6.35 -1.09
N THR A 49 4.65 -5.99 -2.37
CA THR A 49 5.83 -5.77 -3.22
C THR A 49 6.59 -4.50 -2.84
N MET A 50 5.88 -3.42 -2.51
CA MET A 50 6.46 -2.21 -1.92
C MET A 50 7.20 -2.51 -0.61
N ALA A 51 6.56 -3.26 0.31
CA ALA A 51 7.18 -3.66 1.57
C ALA A 51 8.43 -4.51 1.35
N ARG A 52 8.35 -5.51 0.47
CA ARG A 52 9.49 -6.40 0.16
C ARG A 52 10.65 -5.64 -0.49
N ALA A 53 10.38 -4.72 -1.41
CA ALA A 53 11.41 -3.88 -2.01
C ALA A 53 12.10 -3.01 -0.94
N ALA A 54 11.33 -2.37 -0.06
CA ALA A 54 11.89 -1.63 1.07
C ALA A 54 12.69 -2.51 2.03
N ALA A 55 12.24 -3.74 2.28
CA ALA A 55 12.91 -4.69 3.15
C ALA A 55 14.31 -5.05 2.65
N VAL A 56 14.43 -5.37 1.35
CA VAL A 56 15.71 -5.66 0.71
C VAL A 56 16.66 -4.46 0.89
N ARG A 57 16.16 -3.25 0.66
CA ARG A 57 16.95 -2.03 0.81
C ARG A 57 17.40 -1.80 2.25
N LEU A 58 16.52 -1.90 3.23
CA LEU A 58 16.86 -1.77 4.65
C LEU A 58 17.86 -2.85 5.10
N ALA A 59 17.75 -4.08 4.59
CA ALA A 59 18.71 -5.15 4.86
C ALA A 59 20.13 -4.81 4.39
N THR A 60 20.28 -4.17 3.23
CA THR A 60 21.59 -3.66 2.74
C THR A 60 22.14 -2.52 3.60
N ARG A 61 21.28 -1.80 4.34
CA ARG A 61 21.66 -0.73 5.27
C ARG A 61 21.97 -1.22 6.69
N GLY A 62 21.90 -2.52 6.94
CA GLY A 62 22.20 -3.10 8.24
C GLY A 62 21.02 -3.16 9.22
N TYR A 63 19.78 -3.22 8.70
CA TYR A 63 18.57 -3.48 9.50
C TYR A 63 17.97 -4.85 9.21
N ASP A 64 17.43 -5.52 10.22
CA ASP A 64 16.58 -6.70 10.02
C ASP A 64 15.17 -6.20 9.69
N ALA A 65 14.72 -6.44 8.46
CA ALA A 65 13.41 -6.01 8.00
C ALA A 65 12.39 -7.13 8.20
N LEU A 66 11.46 -6.92 9.14
CA LEU A 66 10.39 -7.87 9.48
C LEU A 66 9.16 -7.58 8.62
N LEU A 67 8.92 -8.41 7.60
CA LEU A 67 7.71 -8.35 6.79
C LEU A 67 6.55 -8.95 7.57
N LEU A 68 5.61 -8.11 7.99
CA LEU A 68 4.39 -8.54 8.66
C LEU A 68 3.37 -9.08 7.65
N PRO A 69 2.43 -9.94 8.08
CA PRO A 69 1.28 -10.31 7.26
C PRO A 69 0.50 -9.06 6.79
N PRO A 70 0.00 -9.04 5.55
CA PRO A 70 -0.72 -7.89 5.03
C PRO A 70 -2.05 -7.66 5.76
N LEU A 71 -2.43 -6.39 5.93
CA LEU A 71 -3.83 -6.03 6.16
C LEU A 71 -4.53 -5.95 4.80
N ALA A 72 -5.37 -6.95 4.54
CA ALA A 72 -6.11 -7.07 3.28
C ALA A 72 -7.50 -6.42 3.31
N TYR A 73 -8.09 -6.25 4.50
CA TYR A 73 -9.41 -5.63 4.66
C TYR A 73 -9.24 -4.28 5.35
N THR A 74 -9.58 -3.21 4.63
CA THR A 74 -9.51 -1.83 5.10
C THR A 74 -10.77 -1.07 4.70
N ALA A 75 -10.83 0.23 4.96
CA ALA A 75 -11.91 1.07 4.42
C ALA A 75 -11.73 1.14 2.90
N ALA A 76 -12.79 0.84 2.15
CA ALA A 76 -12.81 0.78 0.69
C ALA A 76 -14.21 1.18 0.19
N GLU A 77 -14.77 2.23 0.79
CA GLU A 77 -16.18 2.60 0.62
C GLU A 77 -16.45 3.12 -0.79
N PHE A 78 -15.45 3.77 -1.41
CA PHE A 78 -15.56 4.30 -2.77
C PHE A 78 -15.85 3.20 -3.82
N ALA A 79 -15.42 1.96 -3.52
CA ALA A 79 -15.62 0.77 -4.35
C ALA A 79 -16.80 -0.12 -3.87
N ALA A 80 -17.56 0.29 -2.85
CA ALA A 80 -18.57 -0.56 -2.19
C ALA A 80 -19.71 -1.02 -3.11
N GLY A 81 -20.00 -0.28 -4.19
CA GLY A 81 -21.00 -0.66 -5.19
C GLY A 81 -20.60 -1.88 -6.05
N PHE A 82 -19.33 -2.28 -6.03
CA PHE A 82 -18.81 -3.35 -6.88
C PHE A 82 -18.76 -4.69 -6.13
N PRO A 83 -19.29 -5.78 -6.72
CA PRO A 83 -19.27 -7.10 -6.08
C PRO A 83 -17.86 -7.57 -5.73
N GLY A 84 -17.68 -8.00 -4.49
CA GLY A 84 -16.41 -8.51 -3.98
C GLY A 84 -15.59 -7.49 -3.19
N THR A 85 -15.92 -6.19 -3.26
CA THR A 85 -15.34 -5.20 -2.35
C THR A 85 -15.77 -5.49 -0.91
N VAL A 86 -14.81 -5.54 0.01
CA VAL A 86 -15.06 -5.76 1.45
C VAL A 86 -14.48 -4.59 2.24
N SER A 87 -15.36 -3.67 2.64
CA SER A 87 -15.01 -2.43 3.33
C SER A 87 -15.17 -2.55 4.85
N LEU A 88 -14.16 -2.13 5.60
CA LEU A 88 -14.24 -1.88 7.04
C LEU A 88 -14.53 -0.40 7.31
N ARG A 89 -15.07 -0.11 8.49
CA ARG A 89 -15.18 1.29 8.93
C ARG A 89 -13.78 1.89 9.14
N PRO A 90 -13.54 3.17 8.79
CA PRO A 90 -12.28 3.86 9.03
C PRO A 90 -11.79 3.74 10.49
N ALA A 91 -12.69 3.88 11.47
CA ALA A 91 -12.36 3.73 12.88
C ALA A 91 -11.84 2.34 13.25
N THR A 92 -12.28 1.28 12.53
CA THR A 92 -11.77 -0.08 12.72
C THR A 92 -10.34 -0.19 12.16
N VAL A 93 -10.05 0.43 11.02
CA VAL A 93 -8.68 0.48 10.47
C VAL A 93 -7.74 1.20 11.43
N THR A 94 -8.14 2.36 11.94
CA THR A 94 -7.36 3.10 12.95
C THR A 94 -7.07 2.24 14.18
N ALA A 95 -8.09 1.58 14.73
CA ALA A 95 -7.94 0.71 15.91
C ALA A 95 -6.98 -0.46 15.64
N LEU A 96 -7.10 -1.13 14.50
CA LEU A 96 -6.20 -2.23 14.11
C LEU A 96 -4.74 -1.78 14.05
N LEU A 97 -4.46 -0.65 13.39
CA LEU A 97 -3.09 -0.13 13.26
C LEU A 97 -2.50 0.27 14.62
N VAL A 98 -3.29 0.92 15.48
CA VAL A 98 -2.87 1.29 16.83
C VAL A 98 -2.60 0.05 17.68
N ASP A 99 -3.48 -0.95 17.65
CA ASP A 99 -3.31 -2.17 18.45
C ASP A 99 -2.12 -3.01 17.99
N LEU A 100 -1.87 -3.10 16.67
CA LEU A 100 -0.67 -3.72 16.12
C LEU A 100 0.60 -3.00 16.56
N ALA A 101 0.66 -1.68 16.40
CA ALA A 101 1.82 -0.87 16.81
C ALA A 101 2.08 -1.00 18.31
N ARG A 102 1.03 -0.94 19.14
CA ARG A 102 1.12 -1.15 20.59
C ARG A 102 1.62 -2.57 20.92
N SER A 103 1.15 -3.59 20.21
CA SER A 103 1.58 -4.97 20.43
C SER A 103 3.05 -5.19 20.10
N LEU A 104 3.50 -4.68 18.96
CA LEU A 104 4.90 -4.78 18.56
C LEU A 104 5.81 -3.98 19.51
N ALA A 105 5.35 -2.83 20.00
CA ALA A 105 6.06 -2.04 21.01
C ALA A 105 6.30 -2.80 22.32
N ARG A 106 5.32 -3.61 22.78
CA ARG A 106 5.48 -4.46 23.98
C ARG A 106 6.62 -5.47 23.83
N HIS A 107 6.98 -5.82 22.60
CA HIS A 107 8.11 -6.72 22.30
C HIS A 107 9.39 -5.96 21.91
N GLY A 108 9.46 -4.65 22.17
CA GLY A 108 10.64 -3.82 21.96
C GLY A 108 10.85 -3.32 20.53
N LEU A 109 9.93 -3.59 19.60
CA LEU A 109 9.99 -3.01 18.25
C LEU A 109 9.60 -1.54 18.30
N ARG A 110 10.42 -0.68 17.68
CA ARG A 110 10.27 0.78 17.81
C ARG A 110 9.63 1.45 16.61
N VAL A 111 9.60 0.79 15.46
CA VAL A 111 9.10 1.33 14.19
C VAL A 111 8.22 0.30 13.51
N VAL A 112 7.04 0.75 13.05
CA VAL A 112 6.16 0.04 12.13
C VAL A 112 5.96 0.91 10.90
N ALA A 113 6.57 0.54 9.79
CA ALA A 113 6.42 1.26 8.53
C ALA A 113 5.25 0.69 7.74
N VAL A 114 4.31 1.55 7.37
CA VAL A 114 3.11 1.18 6.62
C VAL A 114 3.42 1.30 5.12
N ALA A 115 3.47 0.16 4.43
CA ALA A 115 3.52 0.08 2.97
C ALA A 115 2.09 0.11 2.45
N ASN A 116 1.52 1.31 2.29
CA ASN A 116 0.14 1.47 1.84
C ASN A 116 0.06 1.59 0.32
N ALA A 117 -0.82 0.80 -0.29
CA ALA A 117 -1.14 0.91 -1.72
C ALA A 117 -2.58 1.33 -2.01
N HIS A 118 -3.47 1.30 -1.02
CA HIS A 118 -4.88 1.65 -1.20
C HIS A 118 -5.12 3.16 -0.93
N LEU A 119 -5.78 3.87 -1.85
CA LEU A 119 -5.83 5.34 -1.85
C LEU A 119 -7.21 5.94 -1.53
N ASP A 120 -8.16 5.15 -1.02
CA ASP A 120 -9.45 5.68 -0.55
C ASP A 120 -9.21 6.79 0.50
N PRO A 121 -9.84 7.98 0.36
CA PRO A 121 -9.62 9.10 1.27
C PRO A 121 -9.92 8.78 2.73
N ALA A 122 -10.96 8.00 3.01
CA ALA A 122 -11.35 7.62 4.35
C ALA A 122 -10.34 6.63 4.97
N HIS A 123 -9.75 5.77 4.14
CA HIS A 123 -8.66 4.88 4.56
C HIS A 123 -7.36 5.64 4.85
N VAL A 124 -6.93 6.51 3.95
CA VAL A 124 -5.72 7.34 4.16
C VAL A 124 -5.88 8.19 5.43
N ALA A 125 -7.05 8.79 5.65
CA ALA A 125 -7.35 9.53 6.87
C ALA A 125 -7.33 8.63 8.13
N ALA A 126 -7.74 7.36 8.02
CA ALA A 126 -7.67 6.40 9.12
C ALA A 126 -6.23 6.05 9.51
N ILE A 127 -5.31 5.95 8.54
CA ILE A 127 -3.88 5.75 8.79
C ILE A 127 -3.30 7.01 9.46
N ASP A 128 -3.58 8.20 8.94
CA ASP A 128 -3.14 9.47 9.55
C ASP A 128 -3.63 9.60 11.01
N ALA A 129 -4.88 9.21 11.28
CA ALA A 129 -5.43 9.16 12.63
C ALA A 129 -4.69 8.16 13.54
N ALA A 130 -4.33 6.98 13.02
CA ALA A 130 -3.56 5.99 13.77
C ALA A 130 -2.15 6.51 14.12
N VAL A 131 -1.47 7.16 13.17
CA VAL A 131 -0.17 7.81 13.39
C VAL A 131 -0.27 8.85 14.51
N ALA A 132 -1.27 9.73 14.44
CA ALA A 132 -1.47 10.79 15.43
C ALA A 132 -1.87 10.26 16.82
N GLN A 133 -2.70 9.21 16.89
CA GLN A 133 -3.09 8.58 18.14
C GLN A 133 -1.92 7.85 18.79
N ASN A 134 -1.25 6.97 18.06
CA ASN A 134 -0.19 6.14 18.62
C ASN A 134 1.04 6.96 19.08
N ARG A 135 1.31 8.11 18.44
CA ARG A 135 2.32 9.08 18.93
C ARG A 135 2.04 9.60 20.34
N ARG A 136 0.77 9.74 20.74
CA ARG A 136 0.39 10.22 22.09
C ARG A 136 0.50 9.13 23.16
N GLU A 137 0.49 7.87 22.76
CA GLU A 137 0.45 6.71 23.64
C GLU A 137 1.83 6.05 23.86
N ASN A 138 2.93 6.65 23.36
CA ASN A 138 4.29 6.11 23.42
C ASN A 138 4.43 4.69 22.84
N GLY A 139 3.61 4.32 21.84
CA GLY A 139 3.75 3.07 21.10
C GLY A 139 4.90 3.09 20.09
N ALA A 140 5.08 1.98 19.35
CA ALA A 140 6.04 1.90 18.26
C ALA A 140 5.69 2.95 17.20
N ARG A 141 6.65 3.76 16.75
CA ARG A 141 6.37 4.87 15.82
C ARG A 141 5.82 4.30 14.51
N ILE A 142 4.60 4.71 14.15
CA ILE A 142 4.00 4.38 12.86
C ILE A 142 4.57 5.35 11.82
N VAL A 143 5.26 4.81 10.80
CA VAL A 143 5.83 5.57 9.69
C VAL A 143 4.94 5.35 8.47
N PHE A 144 4.32 6.41 7.98
CA PHE A 144 3.43 6.36 6.81
C PHE A 144 3.87 7.40 5.78
N PRO A 145 4.61 7.00 4.72
CA PRO A 145 4.87 7.87 3.60
C PRO A 145 3.65 7.88 2.67
N ASP A 146 2.77 8.86 2.87
CA ASP A 146 1.61 9.06 1.99
C ASP A 146 2.06 9.38 0.56
N VAL A 147 2.02 8.38 -0.32
CA VAL A 147 2.48 8.44 -1.71
C VAL A 147 1.66 9.39 -2.58
N THR A 148 0.49 9.84 -2.10
CA THR A 148 -0.34 10.85 -2.79
C THR A 148 0.16 12.28 -2.59
N LYS A 149 1.07 12.50 -1.63
CA LYS A 149 1.58 13.83 -1.25
C LYS A 149 3.02 14.04 -1.73
N ARG A 150 3.44 15.31 -1.82
CA ARG A 150 4.84 15.68 -2.03
C ARG A 150 5.68 15.30 -0.79
N PRO A 151 6.96 14.89 -0.95
CA PRO A 151 7.70 14.82 -2.22
C PRO A 151 7.46 13.52 -3.02
N TRP A 152 6.79 12.53 -2.43
CA TRP A 152 6.68 11.16 -2.95
C TRP A 152 5.95 11.08 -4.29
N ALA A 153 4.79 11.73 -4.41
CA ALA A 153 3.97 11.71 -5.62
C ALA A 153 4.72 12.17 -6.88
N LEU A 154 5.74 13.02 -6.74
CA LEU A 154 6.52 13.52 -7.89
C LEU A 154 7.43 12.47 -8.52
N ARG A 155 7.71 11.37 -7.80
CA ARG A 155 8.58 10.27 -8.25
C ARG A 155 7.81 9.19 -9.02
N LEU A 156 6.47 9.22 -8.94
CA LEU A 156 5.60 8.22 -9.54
C LEU A 156 5.28 8.56 -11.01
N THR A 157 4.66 7.60 -11.70
CA THR A 157 4.40 7.68 -13.14
C THR A 157 3.55 8.90 -13.52
N GLU A 158 3.56 9.25 -14.81
CA GLU A 158 2.70 10.32 -15.31
C GLU A 158 1.21 10.02 -15.09
N GLU A 159 0.79 8.77 -15.32
CA GLU A 159 -0.59 8.35 -15.08
C GLU A 159 -0.97 8.49 -13.59
N PHE A 160 -0.09 8.07 -12.65
CA PHE A 160 -0.31 8.29 -11.22
C PHE A 160 -0.55 9.77 -10.91
N ARG A 161 0.32 10.64 -11.42
CA ARG A 161 0.24 12.09 -11.18
C ARG A 161 -0.96 12.76 -11.83
N SER A 162 -1.53 12.17 -12.88
CA SER A 162 -2.80 12.64 -13.48
C SER A 162 -4.01 12.36 -12.59
N GLY A 163 -3.89 11.39 -11.67
CA GLY A 163 -4.97 10.90 -10.82
C GLY A 163 -5.93 9.92 -11.50
N ALA A 164 -5.61 9.46 -12.72
CA ALA A 164 -6.29 8.36 -13.41
C ALA A 164 -5.54 7.04 -13.16
N CYS A 165 -5.37 6.68 -11.88
CA CYS A 165 -4.36 5.71 -11.44
C CYS A 165 -4.93 4.46 -10.76
N HIS A 166 -6.21 4.18 -10.97
CA HIS A 166 -6.92 3.07 -10.32
C HIS A 166 -7.24 2.00 -11.36
N ALA A 167 -6.65 0.82 -11.24
CA ALA A 167 -6.62 -0.24 -12.23
C ALA A 167 -6.20 0.21 -13.65
N GLY A 168 -5.55 1.37 -13.76
CA GLY A 168 -4.97 1.91 -14.99
C GLY A 168 -3.65 1.25 -15.37
N GLN A 169 -2.84 1.93 -16.18
CA GLN A 169 -1.50 1.50 -16.54
C GLN A 169 -0.63 1.28 -15.28
N TYR A 170 -0.63 2.22 -14.33
CA TYR A 170 0.18 2.22 -13.12
C TYR A 170 0.05 0.92 -12.31
N GLU A 171 -1.16 0.57 -11.86
CA GLU A 171 -1.37 -0.63 -11.02
C GLU A 171 -1.28 -1.91 -11.83
N SER A 172 -1.79 -1.90 -13.07
CA SER A 172 -1.71 -3.05 -13.96
C SER A 172 -0.26 -3.42 -14.24
N SER A 173 0.61 -2.44 -14.50
CA SER A 173 2.05 -2.64 -14.70
C SER A 173 2.67 -3.31 -13.48
N ILE A 174 2.37 -2.84 -12.26
CA ILE A 174 2.89 -3.41 -11.01
C ILE A 174 2.41 -4.86 -10.83
N VAL A 175 1.11 -5.14 -10.99
CA VAL A 175 0.58 -6.51 -10.86
C VAL A 175 1.13 -7.43 -11.94
N MET A 176 1.33 -6.96 -13.17
CA MET A 176 1.99 -7.72 -14.24
C MET A 176 3.44 -8.09 -13.87
N ALA A 177 4.17 -7.19 -13.21
CA ALA A 177 5.53 -7.47 -12.76
C ALA A 177 5.57 -8.45 -11.59
N ALA A 178 4.62 -8.32 -10.65
CA ALA A 178 4.64 -9.07 -9.40
C ALA A 178 3.95 -10.44 -9.47
N ARG A 179 2.77 -10.49 -10.09
CA ARG A 179 1.84 -11.64 -10.11
C ARG A 179 1.12 -11.71 -11.48
N PRO A 180 1.86 -11.90 -12.60
CA PRO A 180 1.30 -11.86 -13.95
C PRO A 180 0.16 -12.86 -14.17
N GLU A 181 0.16 -13.98 -13.45
CA GLU A 181 -0.89 -15.01 -13.52
C GLU A 181 -2.25 -14.55 -12.97
N LEU A 182 -2.27 -13.44 -12.21
CA LEU A 182 -3.51 -12.82 -11.74
C LEU A 182 -4.07 -11.81 -12.73
N VAL A 183 -3.38 -11.48 -13.82
CA VAL A 183 -3.85 -10.51 -14.81
C VAL A 183 -4.65 -11.23 -15.89
N ARG A 184 -5.88 -10.79 -16.15
CA ARG A 184 -6.69 -11.31 -17.26
C ARG A 184 -6.24 -10.61 -18.54
N GLU A 185 -5.11 -11.06 -19.09
CA GLU A 185 -4.38 -10.36 -20.15
C GLU A 185 -5.22 -10.06 -21.40
N ALA A 186 -6.05 -11.02 -21.83
CA ALA A 186 -6.94 -10.81 -22.97
C ALA A 186 -7.96 -9.70 -22.72
N ILE A 187 -8.48 -9.60 -21.49
CA ILE A 187 -9.41 -8.53 -21.09
C ILE A 187 -8.66 -7.20 -21.04
N ARG A 188 -7.52 -7.14 -20.33
CA ARG A 188 -6.71 -5.93 -20.17
C ARG A 188 -6.43 -5.23 -21.50
N ARG A 189 -5.97 -5.98 -22.51
CA ARG A 189 -5.63 -5.44 -23.85
C ARG A 189 -6.83 -4.88 -24.62
N SER A 190 -8.04 -5.33 -24.29
CA SER A 190 -9.27 -4.89 -24.95
C SER A 190 -9.90 -3.65 -24.31
N LEU A 191 -9.45 -3.25 -23.11
CA LEU A 191 -10.05 -2.13 -22.38
C LEU A 191 -9.61 -0.79 -22.97
N PRO A 192 -10.55 0.11 -23.30
CA PRO A 192 -10.21 1.46 -23.71
C PRO A 192 -9.68 2.28 -22.53
N ALA A 193 -8.90 3.32 -22.83
CA ALA A 193 -8.46 4.27 -21.80
C ALA A 193 -9.64 5.02 -21.17
N ASN A 194 -9.60 5.24 -19.87
CA ASN A 194 -10.49 6.12 -19.12
C ASN A 194 -9.67 7.27 -18.48
N PRO A 195 -9.47 8.41 -19.15
CA PRO A 195 -8.56 9.47 -18.71
C PRO A 195 -9.10 10.31 -17.54
N ARG A 196 -10.25 9.95 -16.96
CA ARG A 196 -10.85 10.69 -15.84
C ARG A 196 -9.94 10.61 -14.62
N SER A 197 -9.74 11.76 -13.97
CA SER A 197 -8.98 11.81 -12.72
C SER A 197 -9.88 11.48 -11.54
N LEU A 198 -9.72 10.29 -10.97
CA LEU A 198 -10.38 9.88 -9.74
C LEU A 198 -10.07 10.84 -8.59
N SER A 199 -8.83 11.36 -8.53
CA SER A 199 -8.45 12.35 -7.54
C SER A 199 -9.24 13.68 -7.64
N VAL A 200 -9.57 14.12 -8.86
CA VAL A 200 -10.40 15.31 -9.08
C VAL A 200 -11.85 15.01 -8.70
N ALA A 201 -12.37 13.87 -9.14
CA ALA A 201 -13.71 13.38 -8.79
C ALA A 201 -13.97 13.41 -7.27
N ILE A 202 -13.05 12.82 -6.50
CA ILE A 202 -13.08 12.82 -5.03
C ILE A 202 -13.12 14.25 -4.47
N ARG A 203 -12.22 15.13 -4.95
CA ARG A 203 -12.18 16.54 -4.49
C ARG A 203 -13.44 17.33 -4.87
N SER A 204 -14.13 16.91 -5.92
CA SER A 204 -15.41 17.48 -6.35
C SER A 204 -16.62 16.88 -5.60
N GLY A 205 -16.40 15.99 -4.62
CA GLY A 205 -17.44 15.48 -3.74
C GLY A 205 -18.14 14.22 -4.23
N GLN A 206 -17.63 13.56 -5.28
CA GLN A 206 -18.15 12.26 -5.71
C GLN A 206 -17.73 11.18 -4.70
N THR A 207 -18.58 10.16 -4.55
CA THR A 207 -18.46 9.20 -3.43
C THR A 207 -18.37 7.74 -3.87
N SER A 208 -18.48 7.47 -5.17
CA SER A 208 -18.34 6.12 -5.74
C SER A 208 -17.62 6.13 -7.08
N PHE A 209 -17.04 4.99 -7.50
CA PHE A 209 -16.43 4.88 -8.83
C PHE A 209 -17.43 5.15 -9.96
N GLU A 210 -18.69 4.76 -9.82
CA GLU A 210 -19.71 5.03 -10.84
C GLU A 210 -19.96 6.53 -11.01
N GLU A 211 -20.13 7.27 -9.90
CA GLU A 211 -20.25 8.74 -9.92
C GLU A 211 -19.00 9.42 -10.50
N ALA A 212 -17.83 8.84 -10.23
CA ALA A 212 -16.54 9.28 -10.77
C ALA A 212 -16.33 8.98 -12.26
N GLY A 213 -17.23 8.24 -12.89
CA GLY A 213 -17.14 7.87 -14.30
C GLY A 213 -16.23 6.68 -14.56
N GLY A 214 -16.07 5.80 -13.58
CA GLY A 214 -15.47 4.47 -13.70
C GLY A 214 -16.52 3.36 -13.54
N PRO A 215 -17.47 3.20 -14.47
CA PRO A 215 -18.53 2.18 -14.37
C PRO A 215 -18.01 0.73 -14.42
N GLN A 216 -16.74 0.55 -14.78
CA GLN A 216 -16.05 -0.74 -14.74
C GLN A 216 -14.96 -0.79 -13.66
N ALA A 217 -14.97 0.12 -12.68
CA ALA A 217 -13.99 0.23 -11.60
C ALA A 217 -12.53 0.41 -12.07
N TYR A 218 -12.30 1.20 -13.13
CA TYR A 218 -10.95 1.61 -13.52
C TYR A 218 -10.90 3.04 -14.06
N PHE A 219 -9.74 3.66 -13.90
CA PHE A 219 -9.34 5.00 -14.31
C PHE A 219 -7.89 4.88 -14.80
N GLY A 220 -7.62 5.26 -16.04
CA GLY A 220 -6.32 5.13 -16.71
C GLY A 220 -6.38 4.25 -17.97
N SER A 221 -5.21 3.76 -18.38
CA SER A 221 -5.00 3.01 -19.62
C SER A 221 -4.51 1.57 -19.36
N PRO A 222 -5.40 0.64 -18.96
CA PRO A 222 -5.02 -0.75 -18.70
C PRO A 222 -4.24 -1.42 -19.84
N ALA A 223 -4.60 -1.14 -21.09
CA ALA A 223 -4.01 -1.73 -22.28
C ALA A 223 -2.53 -1.35 -22.49
N ASP A 224 -2.08 -0.23 -21.92
CA ASP A 224 -0.71 0.28 -22.05
C ASP A 224 0.23 -0.28 -20.97
N ALA A 225 -0.29 -1.06 -20.03
CA ALA A 225 0.47 -1.63 -18.92
C ALA A 225 1.61 -2.55 -19.38
N ALA A 226 2.76 -2.42 -18.71
CA ALA A 226 3.97 -3.15 -19.03
C ALA A 226 4.74 -3.56 -17.76
N ALA A 227 5.24 -4.81 -17.74
CA ALA A 227 5.92 -5.37 -16.57
C ALA A 227 7.23 -4.65 -16.21
N ASP A 228 7.93 -4.06 -17.19
CA ASP A 228 9.15 -3.29 -16.95
C ASP A 228 8.87 -1.96 -16.24
N GLU A 229 7.75 -1.30 -16.54
CA GLU A 229 7.27 -0.14 -15.80
C GLU A 229 6.88 -0.53 -14.38
N GLY A 230 6.21 -1.68 -14.22
CA GLY A 230 5.84 -2.23 -12.92
C GLY A 230 7.06 -2.47 -12.03
N ALA A 231 8.07 -3.14 -12.58
CA ALA A 231 9.32 -3.41 -11.87
C ALA A 231 10.02 -2.11 -11.43
N ARG A 232 10.11 -1.10 -12.31
CA ARG A 232 10.68 0.21 -11.96
C ARG A 232 9.85 0.93 -10.87
N THR A 233 8.54 0.81 -10.94
CA THR A 233 7.62 1.43 -9.98
C THR A 233 7.74 0.80 -8.59
N ILE A 234 7.85 -0.53 -8.51
CA ILE A 234 8.10 -1.24 -7.24
C ILE A 234 9.38 -0.75 -6.57
N GLU A 235 10.47 -0.59 -7.32
CA GLU A 235 11.73 -0.07 -6.79
C GLU A 235 11.61 1.36 -6.25
N ILE A 236 10.84 2.22 -6.93
CA ILE A 236 10.55 3.59 -6.48
C ILE A 236 9.75 3.57 -5.18
N LEU A 237 8.68 2.77 -5.10
CA LEU A 237 7.85 2.64 -3.89
C LEU A 237 8.65 2.09 -2.71
N GLY A 238 9.49 1.07 -2.95
CA GLY A 238 10.40 0.53 -1.94
C GLY A 238 11.40 1.56 -1.42
N ALA A 239 11.96 2.39 -2.31
CA ALA A 239 12.86 3.49 -1.93
C ALA A 239 12.14 4.59 -1.12
N ILE A 240 10.90 4.95 -1.48
CA ILE A 240 10.09 5.89 -0.70
C ILE A 240 9.91 5.40 0.74
N LEU A 241 9.55 4.13 0.92
CA LEU A 241 9.35 3.55 2.24
C LEU A 241 10.65 3.44 3.04
N GLU A 242 11.75 3.01 2.42
CA GLU A 242 13.08 3.01 3.04
C GLU A 242 13.48 4.41 3.52
N GLU A 243 13.37 5.42 2.66
CA GLU A 243 13.74 6.80 2.98
C GLU A 243 12.93 7.34 4.17
N ALA A 244 11.63 7.05 4.22
CA ALA A 244 10.77 7.44 5.33
C ALA A 244 11.15 6.75 6.65
N VAL A 245 11.49 5.46 6.61
CA VAL A 245 11.98 4.71 7.77
C VAL A 245 13.29 5.27 8.27
N LEU A 246 14.27 5.47 7.39
CA LEU A 246 15.59 5.99 7.78
C LEU A 246 15.50 7.40 8.36
N ALA A 247 14.63 8.26 7.82
CA ALA A 247 14.37 9.58 8.37
C ALA A 247 13.77 9.54 9.78
N GLU A 248 12.95 8.54 10.10
CA GLU A 248 12.40 8.36 11.44
C GLU A 248 13.43 7.77 12.41
N LEU A 249 14.26 6.83 11.97
CA LEU A 249 15.32 6.23 12.78
C LEU A 249 16.43 7.22 13.15
N ALA A 250 16.61 8.28 12.36
CA ALA A 250 17.56 9.35 12.63
C ALA A 250 17.07 10.38 13.69
N ARG A 251 15.85 10.23 14.22
CA ARG A 251 15.24 11.12 15.24
C ARG A 251 15.29 10.54 16.65
#